data_AF-A0A2N1UD69-F1
#
_entry.id   AF-A0A2N1UD69-F1
#
_cell.length_a   1.000
_cell.length_b   1.000
_cell.length_c   1.000
_cell.angle_alpha   90.00
_cell.angle_beta   90.00
_cell.angle_gamma   90.00
#
_symmetry.space_group_name_H-M   'P 1'
#
loop_
_entity.id
_entity.type
_entity.pdbx_description
1 polymer ?
#
loop_
_entity_poly.entity_id
_entity_poly.type
_entity_poly.pdbx_seq_one_letter_code
_entity_poly.pdbx_strand_id
1 'polypeptide(L)'
;MENTTNQKIANKWLSVPIIATITRLLCRELTLQNEYLRQENKILKSKIKKHLVFTDDERRTLVEAAMAMGRNLMEQVVTIVKPKTILAWQRRLEKQKWDYSFF
;
A
#
# COMPACT_ATOMS: atom_id res chain seq x y z
N MET A 1 23.12 34.24 22.31
CA MET A 1 22.16 33.49 21.47
C MET A 1 22.80 32.35 20.65
N GLU A 2 24.13 32.20 20.64
CA GLU A 2 24.84 31.21 19.79
C GLU A 2 24.92 29.78 20.35
N ASN A 3 24.78 29.60 21.67
CA ASN A 3 24.84 28.27 22.29
C ASN A 3 23.59 27.42 21.94
N THR A 4 22.40 28.03 21.92
CA THR A 4 21.15 27.31 21.62
C THR A 4 21.01 26.89 20.16
N THR A 5 21.64 27.63 19.23
CA THR A 5 21.69 27.25 17.80
C THR A 5 22.67 26.11 17.58
N ASN A 6 23.85 26.14 18.22
CA ASN A 6 24.81 25.03 18.18
C ASN A 6 24.24 23.74 18.80
N GLN A 7 23.54 23.85 19.94
CA GLN A 7 22.84 22.72 20.55
C GLN A 7 21.77 22.14 19.61
N LYS A 8 20.98 22.98 18.94
CA LYS A 8 19.98 22.54 17.94
C LYS A 8 20.62 21.84 16.74
N ILE A 9 21.74 22.36 16.25
CA ILE A 9 22.49 21.77 15.13
C ILE A 9 23.04 20.41 15.57
N ALA A 10 23.72 20.34 16.72
CA ALA A 10 24.26 19.09 17.28
C ALA A 10 23.17 18.02 17.48
N ASN A 11 22.01 18.41 18.04
CA ASN A 11 20.85 17.51 18.20
C ASN A 11 20.31 17.02 16.84
N LYS A 12 20.32 17.89 15.81
CA LYS A 12 19.94 17.52 14.44
C LYS A 12 20.88 16.45 13.88
N TRP A 13 22.20 16.60 14.04
CA TRP A 13 23.18 15.60 13.59
C TRP A 13 23.08 14.28 14.38
N LEU A 14 22.79 14.32 15.68
CA LEU A 14 22.56 13.12 16.48
C LEU A 14 21.25 12.39 16.15
N SER A 15 20.24 13.09 15.64
CA SER A 15 18.94 12.50 15.31
C SER A 15 18.96 11.62 14.05
N VAL A 16 19.83 11.93 13.09
CA VAL A 16 19.96 11.22 11.82
C VAL A 16 20.27 9.73 11.98
N PRO A 17 21.27 9.30 12.77
CA PRO A 17 21.56 7.87 12.95
C PRO A 17 20.44 7.12 13.68
N ILE A 18 19.72 7.78 14.58
CA ILE A 18 18.57 7.20 15.28
C ILE A 18 17.43 6.95 14.28
N ILE A 19 17.08 7.96 13.48
CA ILE A 19 16.06 7.84 12.44
C ILE A 19 16.45 6.73 11.45
N ALA A 20 17.69 6.74 10.96
CA ALA A 20 18.17 5.71 10.02
C ALA A 20 18.09 4.30 10.61
N THR A 21 18.41 4.14 11.89
CA THR A 21 18.33 2.84 12.58
C THR A 21 16.88 2.36 12.72
N ILE A 22 15.98 3.26 13.12
CA ILE A 22 14.54 2.97 13.24
C ILE A 22 13.96 2.64 11.85
N THR A 23 14.24 3.44 10.83
CA THR A 23 13.81 3.19 9.45
C THR A 23 14.33 1.85 8.95
N ARG A 24 15.61 1.52 9.18
CA ARG A 24 16.19 0.23 8.80
C ARG A 24 15.49 -0.95 9.48
N LEU A 25 15.18 -0.84 10.77
CA LEU A 25 14.47 -1.88 11.51
C LEU A 25 13.02 -2.05 11.02
N LEU A 26 12.30 -0.94 10.88
CA LEU A 26 10.93 -0.93 10.35
C LEU A 26 10.88 -1.52 8.93
N CYS A 27 11.75 -1.09 8.02
CA CYS A 27 11.80 -1.61 6.66
C CYS A 27 12.06 -3.11 6.64
N ARG A 28 12.94 -3.62 7.51
CA ARG A 28 13.25 -5.05 7.59
C ARG A 28 12.04 -5.87 8.04
N GLU A 29 11.39 -5.48 9.13
CA GLU A 29 10.22 -6.17 9.65
C GLU A 29 9.05 -6.14 8.65
N LEU A 30 8.78 -4.97 8.06
CA LEU A 30 7.72 -4.81 7.07
C LEU A 30 7.98 -5.64 5.81
N THR A 31 9.25 -5.79 5.41
CA THR A 31 9.62 -6.66 4.27
C THR A 31 9.30 -8.12 4.55
N LEU A 32 9.68 -8.63 5.73
CA LEU A 32 9.41 -10.01 6.11
C LEU A 32 7.91 -10.32 6.18
N GLN A 33 7.11 -9.42 6.77
CA GLN A 33 5.66 -9.58 6.83
C GLN A 33 5.04 -9.59 5.42
N ASN A 34 5.49 -8.71 4.54
CA ASN A 34 5.02 -8.69 3.15
C ASN A 34 5.39 -9.97 2.40
N GLU A 35 6.61 -10.49 2.57
CA GLU A 35 7.04 -11.75 1.94
C GLU A 35 6.19 -12.93 2.42
N TYR A 36 5.93 -13.01 3.73
CA TYR A 36 5.06 -14.04 4.31
C TYR A 36 3.64 -13.96 3.72
N LEU A 37 3.01 -12.77 3.75
CA LEU A 37 1.67 -12.57 3.20
C LEU A 37 1.60 -12.85 1.69
N ARG A 38 2.67 -12.57 0.93
CA ARG A 38 2.74 -12.93 -0.49
C ARG A 38 2.78 -14.44 -0.71
N GLN A 39 3.52 -15.18 0.11
CA GLN A 39 3.56 -16.64 0.05
C GLN A 39 2.21 -17.25 0.44
N GLU A 40 1.60 -16.76 1.52
CA GLU A 40 0.27 -17.18 1.95
C GLU A 40 -0.78 -16.93 0.85
N ASN A 41 -0.82 -15.74 0.26
CA ASN A 41 -1.70 -15.42 -0.86
C ASN A 41 -1.49 -16.34 -2.06
N LYS A 42 -0.25 -16.76 -2.35
CA LYS A 42 0.06 -17.73 -3.43
C LYS A 42 -0.52 -19.11 -3.12
N ILE A 43 -0.43 -19.56 -1.87
CA ILE A 43 -1.00 -20.84 -1.41
C ILE A 43 -2.53 -20.78 -1.42
N LEU A 44 -3.12 -19.69 -0.94
CA LEU A 44 -4.57 -19.51 -0.96
C LEU A 44 -5.09 -19.51 -2.41
N LYS A 45 -4.39 -18.81 -3.31
CA LYS A 45 -4.72 -18.80 -4.74
C LYS A 45 -4.64 -20.19 -5.38
N SER A 46 -3.68 -21.03 -5.01
CA SER A 46 -3.59 -22.40 -5.56
C SER A 46 -4.68 -23.34 -5.03
N LYS A 47 -5.21 -23.07 -3.82
CA LYS A 47 -6.33 -23.82 -3.23
C LYS A 47 -7.69 -23.41 -3.81
N ILE A 48 -7.81 -22.20 -4.33
CA ILE A 48 -9.06 -21.69 -4.91
C ILE A 48 -9.21 -22.24 -6.34
N LYS A 49 -10.12 -23.21 -6.51
CA LYS A 49 -10.41 -23.86 -7.80
C LYS A 49 -11.37 -23.09 -8.73
N LYS A 50 -12.08 -22.08 -8.21
CA LYS A 50 -13.07 -21.27 -8.96
C LYS A 50 -12.64 -19.80 -9.01
N HIS A 51 -13.11 -19.06 -10.02
CA HIS A 51 -12.92 -17.62 -10.06
C HIS A 51 -13.52 -16.95 -8.83
N LEU A 52 -12.70 -16.18 -8.08
CA LEU A 52 -13.17 -15.31 -7.00
C LEU A 52 -14.08 -14.25 -7.59
N VAL A 53 -15.37 -14.29 -7.21
CA VAL A 53 -16.33 -13.25 -7.54
C VAL A 53 -16.31 -12.26 -6.39
N PHE A 54 -15.72 -11.09 -6.63
CA PHE A 54 -15.71 -10.01 -5.67
C PHE A 54 -17.04 -9.25 -5.70
N THR A 55 -17.59 -8.94 -4.54
CA THR A 55 -18.72 -8.00 -4.38
C THR A 55 -18.26 -6.56 -4.64
N ASP A 56 -19.18 -5.63 -4.88
CA ASP A 56 -18.80 -4.24 -5.17
C ASP A 56 -18.15 -3.54 -3.97
N ASP A 57 -18.52 -3.91 -2.74
CA ASP A 57 -17.89 -3.42 -1.51
C ASP A 57 -16.45 -3.93 -1.35
N GLU A 58 -16.21 -5.20 -1.66
CA GLU A 58 -14.86 -5.79 -1.67
C GLU A 58 -13.99 -5.12 -2.73
N ARG A 59 -14.53 -4.89 -3.94
CA ARG A 59 -13.82 -4.17 -5.02
C ARG A 59 -13.45 -2.77 -4.60
N ARG A 60 -14.35 -2.05 -3.93
CA ARG A 60 -14.09 -0.69 -3.44
C ARG A 60 -12.95 -0.68 -2.41
N THR A 61 -12.99 -1.59 -1.45
CA THR A 61 -11.96 -1.73 -0.42
C THR A 61 -10.59 -2.04 -1.04
N LEU A 62 -10.55 -2.94 -2.02
CA LEU A 62 -9.33 -3.27 -2.76
C LEU A 62 -8.79 -2.10 -3.60
N VAL A 63 -9.67 -1.31 -4.22
CA VAL A 63 -9.28 -0.12 -4.98
C VAL A 63 -8.71 0.95 -4.06
N GLU A 64 -9.35 1.22 -2.92
CA GLU A 64 -8.88 2.22 -1.95
C GLU A 64 -7.50 1.85 -1.38
N ALA A 65 -7.32 0.59 -0.97
CA ALA A 65 -6.03 0.08 -0.52
C ALA A 65 -4.95 0.16 -1.63
N ALA A 66 -5.30 -0.18 -2.87
CA ALA A 66 -4.39 -0.12 -4.00
C ALA A 66 -3.97 1.31 -4.37
N MET A 67 -4.88 2.28 -4.21
CA MET A 67 -4.56 3.69 -4.45
C MET A 67 -3.64 4.28 -3.39
N ALA A 68 -3.77 3.84 -2.14
CA ALA A 68 -2.83 4.23 -1.08
C ALA A 68 -1.39 3.74 -1.32
N MET A 69 -1.23 2.60 -2.01
CA MET A 69 0.08 1.99 -2.29
C MET A 69 0.83 2.62 -3.50
N GLY A 70 0.12 3.28 -4.42
CA GLY A 70 0.71 3.80 -5.66
C GLY A 70 1.11 2.72 -6.68
N ARG A 71 1.45 3.13 -7.91
CA ARG A 71 1.56 2.21 -9.07
C ARG A 71 2.67 1.14 -8.93
N ASN A 72 3.85 1.53 -8.45
CA ASN A 72 5.00 0.63 -8.34
C ASN A 72 4.83 -0.43 -7.26
N LEU A 73 4.28 -0.05 -6.11
CA LEU A 73 4.06 -0.97 -4.99
C LEU A 73 2.87 -1.90 -5.27
N MET A 74 1.83 -1.37 -5.94
CA MET A 74 0.67 -2.15 -6.39
C MET A 74 1.08 -3.33 -7.29
N GLU A 75 2.00 -3.14 -8.23
CA GLU A 75 2.47 -4.23 -9.10
C GLU A 75 3.23 -5.34 -8.33
N GLN A 76 3.88 -4.99 -7.23
CA GLN A 76 4.66 -5.92 -6.43
C GLN A 76 3.81 -6.70 -5.41
N VAL A 77 2.84 -6.01 -4.79
CA VAL A 77 2.05 -6.54 -3.68
C VAL A 77 0.75 -7.20 -4.16
N VAL A 78 0.10 -6.66 -5.18
CA VAL A 78 -1.20 -7.17 -5.64
C VAL A 78 -1.02 -8.44 -6.46
N THR A 79 -1.32 -9.59 -5.85
CA THR A 79 -1.13 -10.92 -6.44
C THR A 79 -2.43 -11.62 -6.85
N ILE A 80 -3.55 -11.22 -6.23
CA ILE A 80 -4.87 -11.82 -6.44
C ILE A 80 -5.57 -11.18 -7.64
N VAL A 81 -5.66 -9.84 -7.67
CA VAL A 81 -6.31 -9.08 -8.74
C VAL A 81 -5.23 -8.47 -9.64
N LYS A 82 -5.38 -8.53 -10.97
CA LYS A 82 -4.41 -7.85 -11.85
C LYS A 82 -4.46 -6.33 -11.60
N PRO A 83 -3.33 -5.62 -11.51
CA PRO A 83 -3.31 -4.16 -11.34
C PRO A 83 -4.17 -3.41 -12.37
N LYS A 84 -4.18 -3.89 -13.62
CA LYS A 84 -5.05 -3.37 -14.70
C LYS A 84 -6.55 -3.48 -14.37
N THR A 85 -6.97 -4.54 -13.69
CA THR A 85 -8.36 -4.76 -13.27
C THR A 85 -8.76 -3.82 -12.14
N ILE A 86 -7.87 -3.57 -11.18
CA ILE A 86 -8.09 -2.58 -10.11
C ILE A 86 -8.28 -1.18 -10.71
N LEU A 87 -7.42 -0.77 -11.64
CA LEU A 87 -7.57 0.51 -12.34
C LEU A 87 -8.87 0.59 -13.16
N ALA A 88 -9.33 -0.53 -13.72
CA ALA A 88 -10.62 -0.57 -14.41
C ALA A 88 -11.81 -0.41 -13.43
N TRP A 89 -11.74 -1.02 -12.24
CA TRP A 89 -12.72 -0.83 -11.18
C TRP A 89 -12.72 0.60 -10.66
N GLN A 90 -11.55 1.21 -10.45
CA GLN A 90 -11.42 2.61 -10.06
C GLN A 90 -12.18 3.52 -11.04
N ARG A 91 -11.92 3.40 -12.36
CA ARG A 91 -12.62 4.21 -13.36
C ARG A 91 -14.13 3.97 -13.37
N ARG A 92 -14.57 2.75 -13.07
CA ARG A 92 -16.00 2.40 -13.00
C ARG A 92 -16.65 3.05 -11.78
N LEU A 93 -15.99 3.01 -10.62
CA LEU A 93 -16.42 3.67 -9.40
C LEU A 93 -16.47 5.20 -9.58
N GLU A 94 -15.48 5.78 -10.26
CA GLU A 94 -15.49 7.20 -10.62
C GLU A 94 -16.70 7.52 -11.51
N LYS A 95 -16.94 6.76 -12.58
CA LYS A 95 -18.12 6.97 -13.44
C LYS A 95 -19.43 6.89 -12.66
N GLN A 96 -19.60 5.89 -11.81
CA GLN A 96 -20.80 5.78 -10.96
C GLN A 96 -20.95 6.96 -9.98
N LYS A 97 -19.84 7.52 -9.48
CA LYS A 97 -19.87 8.72 -8.64
C LYS A 97 -20.29 9.97 -9.41
N TRP A 98 -19.98 10.03 -10.71
CA TRP A 98 -20.27 11.17 -11.60
C TRP A 98 -21.44 10.91 -12.56
N ASP A 99 -22.17 9.80 -12.43
CA ASP A 99 -23.39 9.52 -13.19
C ASP A 99 -24.50 10.43 -12.63
N TYR A 100 -24.52 11.68 -13.10
CA TYR A 100 -25.54 12.70 -12.83
C TYR A 100 -26.90 12.41 -13.50
N SER A 101 -27.23 11.14 -13.79
CA SER A 101 -28.48 10.79 -14.48
C SER A 101 -29.74 10.94 -13.62
N PHE A 102 -29.61 11.47 -12.40
CA PHE A 102 -30.71 11.76 -11.47
C PHE A 102 -30.80 13.25 -11.09
N PHE A 103 -30.33 14.16 -11.96
CA PHE A 103 -30.66 15.59 -11.90
C PHE A 103 -31.38 16.04 -13.16
#